data_AF-A0A105T323-F1
#
_entry.id   AF-A0A105T323-F1
#
_cell.length_a   1.000
_cell.length_b   1.000
_cell.length_c   1.000
_cell.angle_alpha   90.00
_cell.angle_beta   90.00
_cell.angle_gamma   90.00
#
_symmetry.space_group_name_H-M   'P 1'
#
loop_
_entity.id
_entity.type
_entity.pdbx_description
1 polymer ?
#
loop_
_entity_poly.entity_id
_entity_poly.type
_entity_poly.pdbx_seq_one_letter_code
_entity_poly.pdbx_strand_id
1 'polypeptide(L)'
;MKIESAGVSPLSVSEAPTEAGTFHGRTLNAGANPSAAPVTLAELLDWLGTELPTSPKSEQHLQRLLDGDITPLYERRVRRP
;
A
#
# COMPACT_ATOMS: atom_id res chain seq x y z
N MET A 1 20.96 42.45 7.28
CA MET A 1 20.54 41.41 8.25
C MET A 1 20.97 40.07 7.69
N LYS A 2 21.80 39.31 8.43
CA LYS A 2 22.41 38.06 7.99
C LYS A 2 21.81 36.96 8.90
N ILE A 3 21.05 36.03 8.34
CA ILE A 3 20.40 34.97 9.11
C ILE A 3 21.38 33.79 9.13
N GLU A 4 21.90 33.49 10.31
CA GLU A 4 22.74 32.32 10.54
C GLU A 4 21.82 31.12 10.77
N SER A 5 21.81 30.17 9.84
CA SER A 5 21.08 28.92 9.99
C SER A 5 21.75 28.07 11.06
N ALA A 6 21.15 28.03 12.26
CA ALA A 6 21.50 27.03 13.26
C ALA A 6 21.18 25.65 12.67
N GLY A 7 22.23 24.89 12.36
CA GLY A 7 22.11 23.51 11.89
C GLY A 7 21.35 22.69 12.92
N VAL A 8 20.21 22.14 12.52
CA VAL A 8 19.49 21.14 13.33
C VAL A 8 20.36 19.90 13.36
N SER A 9 21.01 19.64 14.50
CA SER A 9 21.65 18.35 14.74
C SER A 9 20.60 17.25 14.70
N PRO A 10 20.84 16.13 13.98
CA PRO A 10 19.94 15.00 14.06
C PRO A 10 19.90 14.51 15.51
N LEU A 11 18.70 14.35 16.05
CA LEU A 11 18.48 13.77 17.37
C LEU A 11 19.10 12.37 17.37
N SER A 12 20.16 12.18 18.15
CA SER A 12 20.68 10.86 18.49
C SER A 12 19.55 10.05 19.11
N VAL A 13 19.08 9.03 18.40
CA VAL A 13 18.16 8.03 18.96
C VAL A 13 18.93 7.30 20.05
N SER A 14 18.74 7.72 21.30
CA SER A 14 19.10 6.88 22.44
C SER A 14 18.15 5.70 22.43
N GLU A 15 18.72 4.51 22.22
CA GLU A 15 18.04 3.22 22.28
C GLU A 15 17.63 2.96 23.74
N ALA A 16 16.51 3.57 24.15
CA ALA A 16 15.86 3.26 25.40
C ALA A 16 15.32 1.82 25.34
N PRO A 17 15.28 1.08 26.47
CA PRO A 17 14.68 -0.25 26.48
C PRO A 17 13.23 -0.16 26.00
N THR A 18 12.92 -0.90 24.94
CA THR A 18 11.58 -0.97 24.34
C THR A 18 10.58 -1.46 25.39
N GLU A 19 9.85 -0.55 26.02
CA GLU A 19 8.78 -0.91 26.94
C GLU A 19 7.70 -1.70 26.20
N ALA A 20 7.43 -2.91 26.67
CA ALA A 20 6.33 -3.72 26.15
C ALA A 20 5.00 -3.07 26.56
N GLY A 21 4.26 -2.54 25.59
CA GLY A 21 2.90 -2.05 25.82
C GLY A 21 1.94 -3.20 26.11
N THR A 22 0.76 -2.92 26.66
CA THR A 22 -0.30 -3.93 26.81
C THR A 22 -1.57 -3.48 26.10
N PHE A 23 -2.17 -4.35 25.29
CA PHE A 23 -3.42 -4.11 24.57
C PHE A 23 -4.35 -5.33 24.70
N HIS A 24 -5.54 -5.14 25.27
CA HIS A 24 -6.50 -6.23 25.57
C HIS A 24 -5.89 -7.43 26.32
N GLY A 25 -5.01 -7.18 27.30
CA GLY A 25 -4.35 -8.24 28.07
C GLY A 25 -3.28 -9.01 27.29
N ARG A 26 -2.87 -8.52 26.11
CA ARG A 26 -1.74 -9.03 25.35
C ARG A 26 -0.58 -8.05 25.41
N THR A 27 0.62 -8.56 25.62
CA THR A 27 1.85 -7.78 25.56
C THR A 27 2.19 -7.47 24.10
N LEU A 28 2.46 -6.21 23.82
CA LEU A 28 2.91 -5.69 22.54
C LEU A 28 4.40 -5.37 22.66
N ASN A 29 5.21 -6.09 21.92
CA ASN A 29 6.62 -5.73 21.73
C ASN A 29 6.73 -4.95 20.41
N ALA A 30 7.58 -3.94 20.35
CA ALA A 30 7.90 -3.33 19.06
C ALA A 30 8.57 -4.39 18.19
N GLY A 31 7.85 -4.88 17.18
CA GLY A 31 8.42 -5.75 16.16
C GLY A 31 9.30 -4.92 15.24
N ALA A 32 10.35 -5.55 14.69
CA ALA A 32 10.99 -4.99 13.51
C ALA A 32 9.88 -4.76 12.47
N ASN A 33 9.74 -3.53 11.97
CA ASN A 33 8.95 -3.30 10.77
C ASN A 33 9.78 -3.91 9.63
N PRO A 34 9.42 -5.09 9.07
CA PRO A 34 10.07 -5.51 7.85
C PRO A 34 9.65 -4.44 6.84
N SER A 35 10.54 -3.49 6.59
CA SER A 35 10.38 -2.46 5.57
C SER A 35 10.43 -3.11 4.19
N ALA A 36 9.55 -4.07 3.93
CA ALA A 36 9.09 -4.32 2.59
C ALA A 36 8.38 -3.03 2.20
N ALA A 37 8.92 -2.36 1.19
CA ALA A 37 8.19 -1.28 0.54
C ALA A 37 6.77 -1.79 0.25
N PRO A 38 5.72 -0.99 0.50
CA PRO A 38 4.38 -1.40 0.14
C PRO A 38 4.38 -1.78 -1.35
N VAL A 39 3.81 -2.94 -1.68
CA VAL A 39 3.69 -3.37 -3.07
C VAL A 39 3.03 -2.25 -3.86
N THR A 40 3.74 -1.75 -4.86
CA THR A 40 3.28 -0.66 -5.69
C THR A 40 2.26 -1.17 -6.70
N LEU A 41 1.39 -0.26 -7.16
CA LEU A 41 0.45 -0.58 -8.23
C LEU A 41 1.19 -1.07 -9.49
N ALA A 42 2.36 -0.50 -9.78
CA ALA A 42 3.17 -0.90 -10.93
C ALA A 42 3.65 -2.35 -10.82
N GLU A 43 4.16 -2.76 -9.65
CA GLU A 43 4.58 -4.14 -9.39
C GLU A 43 3.40 -5.12 -9.51
N LEU A 44 2.21 -4.72 -9.06
CA LEU A 44 1.01 -5.54 -9.19
C LEU A 44 0.54 -5.69 -10.65
N LEU A 45 0.63 -4.63 -11.44
CA LEU A 45 0.30 -4.65 -12.86
C LEU A 45 1.28 -5.49 -13.68
N ASP A 46 2.58 -5.39 -13.37
CA ASP A 46 3.63 -6.20 -13.98
C ASP A 46 3.44 -7.69 -13.66
N TRP A 47 3.14 -8.00 -12.39
CA TRP A 47 2.80 -9.36 -11.96
C TRP A 47 1.56 -9.91 -12.68
N LEU A 48 0.50 -9.11 -12.85
CA LEU A 48 -0.70 -9.53 -13.57
C LEU A 48 -0.44 -9.82 -15.05
N GLY A 49 0.49 -9.10 -15.69
CA GLY A 49 0.87 -9.32 -17.08
C GLY A 49 1.79 -10.53 -17.30
N THR A 50 2.49 -10.97 -16.25
CA THR A 50 3.50 -12.05 -16.34
C THR A 50 2.99 -13.39 -15.83
N GLU A 51 2.23 -13.39 -14.73
CA GLU A 51 1.85 -14.62 -14.01
C GLU A 51 0.41 -15.09 -14.31
N LEU A 52 -0.42 -14.25 -14.92
CA LEU A 52 -1.78 -14.62 -15.31
C LEU A 52 -1.86 -14.86 -16.83
N PRO A 53 -2.44 -15.98 -17.30
CA PRO A 53 -2.80 -16.12 -18.70
C PRO A 53 -3.88 -15.09 -19.03
N THR A 54 -3.48 -13.97 -19.62
CA THR A 54 -4.38 -12.90 -20.01
C THR A 54 -5.02 -13.23 -21.36
N SER A 55 -6.35 -13.07 -21.42
CA SER A 55 -7.06 -12.94 -22.69
C SER A 55 -7.09 -11.47 -23.12
N PRO A 56 -7.22 -11.17 -24.43
CA PRO A 56 -7.40 -9.79 -24.90
C PRO A 56 -8.57 -9.07 -24.21
N LYS A 57 -9.61 -9.82 -23.82
CA LYS A 57 -10.78 -9.30 -23.11
C LYS A 57 -10.47 -8.90 -21.66
N SER A 58 -9.63 -9.66 -20.97
CA SER A 58 -9.22 -9.33 -19.59
C SER A 58 -8.26 -8.15 -19.54
N GLU A 59 -7.36 -8.01 -20.52
CA GLU A 59 -6.49 -6.83 -20.64
C GLU A 59 -7.30 -5.56 -20.90
N GLN A 60 -8.26 -5.64 -21.83
CA GLN A 60 -9.19 -4.54 -22.08
C GLN A 60 -9.99 -4.18 -20.83
N HIS A 61 -10.43 -5.18 -20.06
CA HIS A 61 -11.16 -4.93 -18.81
C HIS A 61 -10.28 -4.25 -17.75
N LEU A 62 -9.02 -4.67 -17.64
CA LEU A 62 -8.05 -4.10 -16.71
C LEU A 62 -7.73 -2.65 -17.09
N GLN A 63 -7.56 -2.35 -18.37
CA GLN A 63 -7.38 -0.98 -18.84
C GLN A 63 -8.57 -0.08 -18.47
N ARG A 64 -9.81 -0.56 -18.67
CA ARG A 64 -11.01 0.17 -18.26
C ARG A 64 -11.06 0.47 -16.76
N LEU A 65 -10.59 -0.46 -15.92
CA LEU A 65 -10.47 -0.22 -14.48
C LEU A 65 -9.45 0.87 -14.14
N LEU A 66 -8.30 0.89 -14.83
CA LEU A 66 -7.28 1.94 -14.67
C LEU A 66 -7.77 3.31 -15.13
N ASP A 67 -8.57 3.35 -16.19
CA ASP A 67 -9.18 4.57 -16.72
C ASP A 67 -10.36 5.08 -15.86
N GLY A 68 -10.77 4.30 -14.84
CA GLY A 68 -11.94 4.59 -14.01
C GLY A 68 -13.28 4.38 -14.73
N ASP A 69 -13.27 3.77 -15.91
CA ASP A 69 -14.47 3.41 -16.67
C ASP A 69 -15.05 2.09 -16.15
N ILE A 70 -15.92 2.21 -15.16
CA ILE A 70 -16.65 1.09 -14.59
C ILE A 70 -18.00 0.96 -15.29
N THR A 71 -18.31 -0.22 -15.84
CA THR A 71 -19.61 -0.52 -16.48
C THR A 71 -20.77 -0.12 -15.55
N PRO A 72 -21.66 0.80 -15.97
CA PRO A 72 -22.78 1.26 -15.16
C PRO A 72 -23.71 0.14 -14.72
N LEU A 73 -24.32 0.29 -13.54
CA LEU A 73 -25.20 -0.73 -12.97
C LEU A 73 -26.45 -1.00 -13.81
N TYR A 74 -26.99 0.02 -14.49
CA TYR A 74 -28.18 -0.14 -15.34
C TYR A 74 -27.93 -1.04 -16.58
N GLU A 75 -26.66 -1.26 -16.95
CA GLU A 75 -26.28 -2.17 -18.03
C GLU A 75 -26.17 -3.63 -17.55
N ARG A 76 -26.20 -3.87 -16.23
CA ARG A 76 -26.09 -5.20 -15.65
C ARG A 76 -27.46 -5.86 -15.56
N ARG A 77 -27.59 -7.03 -16.18
CA ARG A 77 -28.76 -7.89 -15.98
C ARG A 77 -28.60 -8.63 -14.65
N VAL A 78 -29.43 -8.28 -13.67
CA VAL A 78 -29.45 -8.91 -12.34
C VAL A 78 -30.73 -9.73 -12.20
N ARG A 79 -30.62 -10.95 -11.64
CA ARG A 79 -31.77 -11.80 -11.26
C ARG A 79 -31.81 -11.96 -9.74
N ARG A 80 -32.96 -12.30 -9.18
CA ARG A 80 -33.02 -12.72 -7.76
C ARG A 80 -32.13 -13.97 -7.56
N PRO A 81 -31.37 -14.03 -6.46
CA PRO A 81 -30.49 -15.17 -6.18
C PRO A 81 -31.28 -16.48 -6.07
#